data_AF-A8SLJ5-F1
#
_entry.id   AF-A8SLJ5-F1
#
_cell.length_a   1.000
_cell.length_b   1.000
_cell.length_c   1.000
_cell.angle_alpha   90.00
_cell.angle_beta   90.00
_cell.angle_gamma   90.00
#
_symmetry.space_group_name_H-M   'P 1'
#
loop_
_entity.id
_entity.type
_entity.pdbx_description
1 polymer ?
#
loop_
_entity_poly.entity_id
_entity_poly.type
_entity_poly.pdbx_seq_one_letter_code
_entity_poly.pdbx_strand_id
1 'polypeptide(L)' 'MKFDYLSRMYHEYNELDTRIIKLDKVLKTKELDKREKELLINQKEHMKAYRERINYTKEKYSNL' A
#
# COMPACT_ATOMS: atom_id res chain seq x y z
N MET A 1 10.55 8.82 20.72
CA MET A 1 9.25 9.29 20.17
C MET A 1 9.30 9.56 18.65
N LYS A 2 10.16 10.46 18.13
CA LYS A 2 10.26 10.73 16.66
C LYS A 2 10.67 9.49 15.84
N PHE A 3 11.67 8.74 16.31
CA PHE A 3 12.11 7.49 15.67
C PHE A 3 11.02 6.41 15.65
N ASP A 4 10.26 6.25 16.73
CA ASP A 4 9.15 5.28 16.80
C ASP A 4 8.05 5.61 15.79
N TYR A 5 7.70 6.90 15.64
CA TYR A 5 6.73 7.33 14.63
C TYR A 5 7.21 7.04 13.19
N LEU A 6 8.44 7.42 12.85
CA LEU A 6 8.99 7.20 11.51
C LEU A 6 9.13 5.68 11.22
N SER A 7 9.60 4.89 12.19
CA SER A 7 9.69 3.43 12.08
C SER A 7 8.33 2.78 11.84
N ARG A 8 7.27 3.21 12.53
CA ARG A 8 5.90 2.74 12.28
C ARG A 8 5.44 3.07 10.86
N MET A 9 5.71 4.28 10.36
CA MET A 9 5.37 4.65 8.99
C MET A 9 6.14 3.83 7.94
N TYR A 10 7.42 3.54 8.17
CA TYR A 10 8.19 2.65 7.29
C TYR A 10 7.63 1.23 7.31
N HIS A 11 7.26 0.72 8.48
CA HIS A 11 6.64 -0.60 8.61
C HIS A 11 5.32 -0.67 7.83
N GLU A 12 4.43 0.29 8.06
CA GLU A 12 3.12 0.37 7.39
C GLU A 12 3.27 0.51 5.86
N TYR A 13 4.24 1.30 5.39
CA TYR A 13 4.56 1.40 3.97
C TYR A 13 4.93 0.03 3.38
N ASN A 14 5.84 -0.70 4.04
CA ASN A 14 6.32 -2.00 3.56
C ASN A 14 5.21 -3.07 3.60
N GLU A 15 4.34 -3.03 4.61
CA GLU A 15 3.18 -3.91 4.67
C GLU A 15 2.20 -3.65 3.53
N LEU A 16 1.92 -2.38 3.23
CA LEU A 16 1.07 -2.00 2.10
C LEU A 16 1.66 -2.48 0.78
N ASP A 17 2.95 -2.29 0.58
CA ASP A 17 3.64 -2.72 -0.64
C ASP A 17 3.55 -4.24 -0.83
N THR A 18 3.80 -5.00 0.24
CA THR A 18 3.65 -6.46 0.25
C THR A 18 2.22 -6.89 -0.12
N ARG A 19 1.21 -6.23 0.44
CA ARG A 19 -0.20 -6.54 0.15
C ARG A 19 -0.57 -6.17 -1.29
N ILE A 20 -0.08 -5.06 -1.83
CA ILE A 20 -0.27 -4.65 -3.23
C ILE A 20 0.33 -5.70 -4.17
N ILE A 21 1.55 -6.16 -3.92
CA ILE A 21 2.21 -7.21 -4.71
C ILE A 21 1.39 -8.51 -4.70
N LYS A 22 0.87 -8.90 -3.53
CA LYS A 22 -0.01 -10.08 -3.41
C LYS A 22 -1.30 -9.92 -4.21
N LEU A 23 -1.94 -8.74 -4.15
CA LEU A 23 -3.13 -8.42 -4.94
C LEU A 23 -2.85 -8.46 -6.44
N ASP A 24 -1.72 -7.92 -6.89
CA ASP A 24 -1.31 -7.99 -8.30
C ASP A 24 -1.08 -9.42 -8.76
N LYS A 25 -0.50 -10.29 -7.91
CA LYS A 25 -0.38 -11.71 -8.20
C LYS A 25 -1.75 -12.38 -8.33
N VAL A 26 -2.67 -12.11 -7.41
CA VAL A 26 -4.05 -12.65 -7.45
C VAL A 26 -4.76 -12.23 -8.73
N LEU A 27 -4.73 -10.94 -9.07
CA LEU A 27 -5.35 -10.38 -10.27
C LEU A 27 -4.80 -10.98 -11.58
N LYS A 28 -3.55 -11.45 -11.58
CA LYS A 28 -2.90 -12.06 -12.75
C LYS A 28 -3.09 -13.58 -12.85
N THR A 29 -3.28 -14.26 -11.71
CA THR A 29 -3.16 -15.73 -11.65
C THR A 29 -4.48 -16.44 -11.36
N LYS A 30 -5.45 -15.75 -10.75
CA LYS A 30 -6.77 -16.32 -10.49
C LYS A 30 -7.75 -15.94 -11.59
N GLU A 31 -8.59 -16.90 -11.97
CA GLU A 31 -9.83 -16.59 -12.67
C GLU A 31 -10.78 -15.95 -11.67
N LEU A 32 -11.15 -14.70 -11.94
CA LEU A 32 -12.01 -13.89 -11.10
C LEU A 32 -13.20 -13.46 -11.96
N ASP A 33 -14.38 -13.41 -11.36
CA ASP A 33 -15.49 -12.77 -12.05
C ASP A 33 -15.27 -11.26 -12.17
N LYS A 34 -16.03 -10.61 -13.06
CA LYS A 34 -15.87 -9.19 -13.36
C LYS A 34 -15.99 -8.30 -12.11
N ARG A 35 -16.94 -8.59 -11.22
CA ARG A 35 -17.23 -7.78 -10.04
C ARG A 35 -16.16 -7.98 -8.97
N GLU A 36 -15.71 -9.21 -8.76
CA GLU A 36 -14.55 -9.50 -7.91
C GLU A 36 -13.30 -8.78 -8.40
N LYS A 37 -13.03 -8.84 -9.70
CA LYS A 37 -11.87 -8.18 -10.31
C LYS A 37 -11.92 -6.66 -10.12
N GLU A 38 -13.07 -6.03 -10.35
CA GLU A 38 -13.26 -4.59 -10.12
C GLU A 38 -13.10 -4.20 -8.65
N LEU A 39 -13.64 -5.01 -7.73
CA LEU A 39 -13.49 -4.78 -6.29
C LEU A 39 -12.00 -4.83 -5.88
N LEU A 40 -11.27 -5.85 -6.34
CA LEU A 40 -9.84 -6.00 -6.04
C LEU A 40 -8.98 -4.90 -6.67
N ILE A 41 -9.35 -4.42 -7.87
CA ILE A 41 -8.69 -3.26 -8.50
C ILE A 41 -8.93 -2.01 -7.65
N ASN A 42 -10.17 -1.74 -7.23
CA ASN A 42 -10.47 -0.59 -6.38
C ASN A 42 -9.72 -0.65 -5.04
N GLN A 43 -9.71 -1.82 -4.39
CA GLN A 43 -8.92 -2.02 -3.16
C GLN A 43 -7.44 -1.73 -3.38
N LYS A 44 -6.87 -2.20 -4.49
CA LYS A 44 -5.47 -1.94 -4.85
C LYS A 44 -5.20 -0.44 -5.04
N GLU A 45 -6.08 0.29 -5.73
CA GLU A 45 -5.89 1.73 -5.96
C GLU A 45 -6.00 2.54 -4.66
N HIS A 46 -6.93 2.18 -3.75
CA HIS A 46 -6.97 2.79 -2.41
C HIS A 46 -5.69 2.57 -1.63
N MET A 47 -5.14 1.36 -1.67
CA MET A 47 -3.89 1.02 -1.00
C MET A 47 -2.69 1.78 -1.56
N LYS A 48 -2.60 1.92 -2.89
CA LYS A 48 -1.56 2.74 -3.53
C LYS A 48 -1.67 4.20 -3.10
N ALA A 49 -2.86 4.77 -3.16
CA ALA A 49 -3.09 6.16 -2.73
C ALA A 49 -2.67 6.38 -1.27
N TYR A 50 -2.98 5.42 -0.40
CA TYR A 50 -2.57 5.50 1.01
C TYR A 50 -1.04 5.34 1.18
N ARG A 51 -0.42 4.43 0.44
CA ARG A 51 1.05 4.25 0.43
C ARG A 51 1.77 5.53 -0.01
N GLU A 52 1.27 6.24 -1.02
CA GLU A 52 1.84 7.52 -1.47
C GLU A 52 1.72 8.62 -0.41
N ARG A 53 0.61 8.68 0.33
CA ARG A 53 0.46 9.60 1.48
C ARG A 53 1.48 9.33 2.58
N ILE A 54 1.72 8.04 2.87
CA ILE A 54 2.76 7.63 3.82
C ILE A 54 4.14 8.06 3.30
N ASN A 55 4.43 7.87 2.01
CA ASN A 55 5.71 8.27 1.42
C ASN A 55 5.95 9.78 1.54
N TYR A 56 4.98 10.59 1.14
CA TYR A 56 5.04 12.05 1.29
C TYR A 56 5.31 12.47 2.73
N THR A 57 4.63 11.82 3.68
CA THR A 57 4.80 12.11 5.11
C THR A 57 6.22 11.71 5.56
N LYS A 58 6.69 10.52 5.21
CA LYS A 58 8.05 10.05 5.51
C LYS A 58 9.11 11.02 4.97
N GLU A 59 9.01 11.44 3.72
CA GLU A 59 9.95 12.41 3.12
C GLU A 59 9.95 13.74 3.88
N LYS A 60 8.77 14.25 4.24
CA LYS A 60 8.65 15.48 5.04
C LYS A 60 9.33 15.36 6.42
N TYR A 61 9.18 14.22 7.11
CA TYR A 61 9.77 14.00 8.43
C TYR A 61 11.25 13.61 8.38
N SER A 62 11.72 13.01 7.28
CA SER A 62 13.15 12.72 7.07
C SER A 62 13.97 13.98 6.78
N ASN A 63 13.33 15.01 6.19
CA ASN A 63 13.95 16.30 5.91
C ASN A 63 13.87 17.30 7.09
N LEU A 64 13.48 16.84 8.30
CA LEU A 64 13.28 17.63 9.53
C LEU A 64 14.20 17.21 10.69
#